data_AF-M1YWX7-F1
#
_entry.id   AF-M1YWX7-F1
#
_cell.length_a   1.000
_cell.length_b   1.000
_cell.length_c   1.000
_cell.angle_alpha   90.00
_cell.angle_beta   90.00
_cell.angle_gamma   90.00
#
_symmetry.space_group_name_H-M   'P 1'
#
loop_
_entity.id
_entity.type
_entity.pdbx_description
1 polymer ?
#
loop_
_entity_poly.entity_id
_entity_poly.type
_entity_poly.pdbx_seq_one_letter_code
_entity_poly.pdbx_strand_id
1 'polypeptide(L)'
;MKTISRWNLVLMVVLAAFLSACSSTPEKPTGGFVPIQDLGAPDWVLKGQGAFDDRAFYGVGSAVGIRNTSLLRTASENRARAALADVFETYVKKLYKDYQESATTGDMSATSETQYVEQALKNITNMSLRGSTIVDHWQNPNNGEMFSLAKIDLEHFEKNLSQYNDLSKQIRDQIKEQAEKSFDELDAEIDKMEGR
;
A
#
# COMPACT_ATOMS: atom_id res chain seq x y z
N MET A 1 -43.25 -15.17 -61.03
CA MET A 1 -43.32 -14.35 -59.80
C MET A 1 -43.99 -15.19 -58.71
N LYS A 2 -43.24 -15.66 -57.70
CA LYS A 2 -43.81 -16.43 -56.58
C LYS A 2 -44.39 -15.45 -55.55
N THR A 3 -45.67 -15.60 -55.22
CA THR A 3 -46.37 -14.79 -54.24
C THR A 3 -45.86 -15.14 -52.84
N ILE A 4 -45.26 -14.16 -52.16
CA ILE A 4 -44.79 -14.30 -50.78
C ILE A 4 -46.04 -14.42 -49.89
N SER A 5 -46.20 -15.58 -49.24
CA SER A 5 -47.30 -15.84 -48.31
C SER A 5 -47.29 -14.83 -47.16
N ARG A 6 -48.46 -14.31 -46.79
CA ARG A 6 -48.66 -13.41 -45.64
C ARG A 6 -48.08 -13.98 -44.34
N TRP A 7 -47.95 -15.30 -44.25
CA TRP A 7 -47.36 -16.00 -43.11
C TRP A 7 -45.82 -15.94 -43.09
N ASN A 8 -45.16 -15.97 -44.26
CA ASN A 8 -43.71 -15.74 -44.38
C ASN A 8 -43.34 -14.28 -44.08
N LEU A 9 -44.23 -13.34 -44.36
CA LEU A 9 -44.02 -11.92 -44.05
C LEU A 9 -44.06 -11.68 -42.53
N VAL A 10 -44.96 -12.36 -41.81
CA VAL A 10 -45.03 -12.27 -40.34
C VAL A 10 -43.82 -12.93 -39.68
N LEU A 11 -43.37 -14.08 -40.19
CA LEU A 11 -42.16 -14.77 -39.70
C LEU A 11 -40.87 -13.94 -39.89
N MET A 12 -40.74 -13.18 -40.97
CA MET A 12 -39.59 -12.27 -41.15
C MET A 12 -39.62 -11.06 -40.21
N VAL A 13 -40.81 -10.51 -39.91
CA VAL A 13 -40.93 -9.35 -39.00
C VAL A 13 -40.63 -9.73 -37.55
N VAL A 14 -41.02 -10.94 -37.12
CA VAL A 14 -40.70 -11.43 -35.76
C VAL A 14 -39.20 -11.74 -35.62
N LEU A 15 -38.53 -12.25 -36.66
CA LEU A 15 -37.09 -12.52 -36.63
C LEU A 15 -36.25 -11.23 -36.62
N ALA A 16 -36.74 -10.15 -37.26
CA ALA A 16 -36.07 -8.85 -37.25
C ALA A 16 -36.19 -8.13 -35.88
N ALA A 17 -37.26 -8.38 -35.12
CA ALA A 17 -37.46 -7.77 -33.80
C ALA A 17 -36.54 -8.33 -32.70
N PHE A 18 -35.98 -9.53 -32.87
CA PHE A 18 -35.05 -10.12 -31.90
C PHE A 18 -33.59 -9.64 -32.04
N LEU A 19 -33.23 -8.98 -33.14
CA LEU A 19 -31.85 -8.52 -33.38
C LEU A 19 -31.55 -7.13 -32.80
N SER A 20 -32.54 -6.44 -32.23
CA SER A 20 -32.38 -5.09 -31.67
C SER A 20 -32.08 -5.08 -30.16
N ALA A 21 -31.99 -6.24 -29.51
CA ALA A 21 -31.86 -6.35 -28.06
C ALA A 21 -30.40 -6.42 -27.53
N CYS A 22 -29.39 -6.46 -28.40
CA CYS A 22 -27.98 -6.44 -28.01
C CYS A 22 -27.29 -5.16 -28.49
N SER A 23 -27.70 -4.01 -27.97
CA SER A 23 -26.91 -2.79 -28.04
C SER A 23 -27.12 -1.94 -26.78
N SER A 24 -27.03 -2.58 -25.61
CA SER A 24 -26.68 -1.84 -24.39
C SER A 24 -25.19 -1.55 -24.45
N THR A 25 -24.82 -0.48 -25.15
CA THR A 25 -23.51 0.13 -25.00
C THR A 25 -23.38 0.50 -23.51
N PRO A 26 -22.41 -0.05 -22.76
CA PRO A 26 -22.14 0.44 -21.42
C PRO A 26 -21.83 1.93 -21.57
N GLU A 27 -22.55 2.80 -20.87
CA GLU A 27 -22.12 4.19 -20.71
C GLU A 27 -20.68 4.13 -20.20
N LYS A 28 -19.74 4.56 -21.05
CA LYS A 28 -18.44 4.97 -20.54
C LYS A 28 -18.73 6.03 -19.49
N PRO A 29 -18.17 5.95 -18.28
CA PRO A 29 -18.31 7.02 -17.32
C PRO A 29 -17.75 8.29 -17.98
N THR A 30 -18.65 9.14 -18.46
CA THR A 30 -18.39 10.51 -18.88
C THR A 30 -18.26 11.36 -17.62
N GLY A 31 -17.22 11.08 -16.85
CA GLY A 31 -16.68 12.01 -15.87
C GLY A 31 -15.36 12.50 -16.45
N GLY A 32 -15.22 13.80 -16.68
CA GLY A 32 -13.91 14.38 -16.90
C GLY A 32 -12.98 13.97 -15.75
N PHE A 33 -11.68 13.85 -16.03
CA PHE A 33 -10.70 13.59 -14.98
C PHE A 33 -10.73 14.78 -14.01
N VAL A 34 -11.48 14.65 -12.90
CA VAL A 34 -11.45 15.62 -11.82
C VAL A 34 -10.25 15.25 -10.95
N PRO A 35 -9.30 16.17 -10.74
CA PRO A 35 -8.17 15.94 -9.85
C PRO A 35 -8.66 15.50 -8.46
N ILE A 36 -7.99 14.54 -7.84
CA ILE A 36 -8.37 14.00 -6.51
C ILE A 36 -8.40 15.12 -5.45
N GLN A 37 -7.57 16.15 -5.62
CA GLN A 37 -7.51 17.34 -4.77
C GLN A 37 -8.86 18.09 -4.71
N ASP A 38 -9.60 18.10 -5.81
CA ASP A 38 -10.86 18.84 -5.94
C ASP A 38 -12.07 18.05 -5.42
N LEU A 39 -11.86 16.82 -4.94
CA LEU A 39 -12.92 15.89 -4.51
C LEU A 39 -13.10 15.80 -3.00
N GLY A 40 -12.42 16.66 -2.23
CA GLY A 40 -12.45 16.60 -0.76
C GLY A 40 -11.84 15.31 -0.22
N ALA A 41 -10.82 14.78 -0.90
CA ALA A 41 -10.08 13.63 -0.40
C ALA A 41 -9.32 14.00 0.89
N PRO A 42 -9.27 13.09 1.88
CA PRO A 42 -8.42 13.27 3.05
C PRO A 42 -6.95 13.49 2.66
N ASP A 43 -6.22 14.25 3.47
CA ASP A 43 -4.82 14.59 3.20
C ASP A 43 -3.94 13.36 2.97
N TRP A 44 -4.19 12.25 3.68
CA TRP A 44 -3.41 11.02 3.53
C TRP A 44 -3.54 10.40 2.12
N VAL A 45 -4.67 10.61 1.43
CA VAL A 45 -4.85 10.18 0.03
C VAL A 45 -3.95 11.00 -0.89
N LEU A 46 -3.74 12.28 -0.58
CA LEU A 46 -2.93 13.20 -1.37
C LEU A 46 -1.43 13.10 -1.06
N LYS A 47 -1.07 12.91 0.21
CA LYS A 47 0.32 12.75 0.68
C LYS A 47 0.95 11.44 0.20
N GLY A 48 0.15 10.38 0.06
CA GLY A 48 0.63 9.07 -0.38
C GLY A 48 1.23 8.23 0.75
N GLN A 49 2.13 7.31 0.40
CA GLN A 49 2.80 6.42 1.36
C GLN A 49 4.03 7.09 1.99
N GLY A 50 4.31 6.83 3.27
CA GLY A 50 5.44 7.44 3.98
C GLY A 50 5.36 7.29 5.49
N ALA A 51 6.34 7.85 6.20
CA ALA A 51 6.22 8.09 7.64
C ALA A 51 5.39 9.37 7.87
N PHE A 52 4.53 9.38 8.88
CA PHE A 52 3.82 10.58 9.32
C PHE A 52 4.20 10.93 10.76
N ASP A 53 3.79 12.12 11.21
CA ASP A 53 4.10 12.84 12.46
C ASP A 53 3.87 12.05 13.78
N ASP A 54 3.37 10.80 13.73
CA ASP A 54 3.01 9.97 14.89
C ASP A 54 3.91 8.74 15.11
N ARG A 55 5.16 8.79 14.64
CA ARG A 55 6.12 7.68 14.74
C ARG A 55 5.63 6.36 14.14
N ALA A 56 4.92 6.47 13.02
CA ALA A 56 4.40 5.32 12.29
C ALA A 56 4.67 5.40 10.79
N PHE A 57 4.71 4.23 10.17
CA PHE A 57 4.78 4.08 8.73
C PHE A 57 3.41 3.80 8.16
N TYR A 58 3.16 4.38 7.00
CA TYR A 58 1.89 4.31 6.31
C TYR A 58 2.06 3.84 4.87
N GLY A 59 1.13 3.01 4.44
CA GLY A 59 0.98 2.58 3.06
C GLY A 59 -0.40 2.95 2.54
N VAL A 60 -0.44 3.51 1.32
CA VAL A 60 -1.70 3.86 0.65
C VAL A 60 -1.87 2.95 -0.56
N GLY A 61 -3.02 2.30 -0.66
CA GLY A 61 -3.34 1.43 -1.79
C GLY A 61 -4.73 1.70 -2.33
N SER A 62 -4.86 1.69 -3.66
CA SER A 62 -6.14 1.93 -4.33
C SER A 62 -6.61 0.75 -5.18
N ALA A 63 -7.91 0.62 -5.36
CA ALA A 63 -8.52 -0.31 -6.29
C ALA A 63 -9.74 0.30 -6.97
N VAL A 64 -9.95 -0.02 -8.24
CA VAL A 64 -11.07 0.47 -9.05
C VAL A 64 -11.54 -0.62 -10.02
N GLY A 65 -12.79 -0.51 -10.51
CA GLY A 65 -13.34 -1.42 -11.52
C GLY A 65 -13.85 -2.76 -10.98
N ILE A 66 -13.82 -2.98 -9.67
CA ILE A 66 -14.36 -4.18 -9.02
C ILE A 66 -15.79 -3.90 -8.55
N ARG A 67 -16.76 -4.62 -9.11
CA ARG A 67 -18.20 -4.42 -8.80
C ARG A 67 -18.61 -4.89 -7.42
N ASN A 68 -17.94 -5.92 -6.90
CA ASN A 68 -18.21 -6.44 -5.56
C ASN A 68 -17.47 -5.56 -4.54
N THR A 69 -18.20 -4.84 -3.69
CA THR A 69 -17.64 -3.90 -2.72
C THR A 69 -16.69 -4.58 -1.72
N SER A 70 -16.96 -5.82 -1.33
CA SER A 70 -16.08 -6.58 -0.43
C SER A 70 -14.73 -6.86 -1.10
N LEU A 71 -14.76 -7.35 -2.34
CA LEU A 71 -13.55 -7.59 -3.12
C LEU A 71 -12.79 -6.30 -3.45
N LEU A 72 -13.51 -5.21 -3.72
CA LEU A 72 -12.91 -3.89 -3.96
C LEU A 72 -12.12 -3.44 -2.73
N ARG A 73 -12.74 -3.53 -1.54
CA ARG A 73 -12.11 -3.21 -0.27
C ARG A 73 -10.86 -4.06 -0.05
N THR A 74 -11.00 -5.38 -0.06
CA THR A 74 -9.85 -6.29 0.14
C THR A 74 -8.72 -6.03 -0.85
N ALA A 75 -9.02 -5.73 -2.12
CA ALA A 75 -8.01 -5.40 -3.11
C ALA A 75 -7.25 -4.11 -2.76
N SER A 76 -7.95 -3.05 -2.35
CA SER A 76 -7.32 -1.79 -1.92
C SER A 76 -6.50 -1.97 -0.64
N GLU A 77 -7.00 -2.73 0.34
CA GLU A 77 -6.31 -3.03 1.59
C GLU A 77 -5.03 -3.83 1.37
N ASN A 78 -5.07 -4.85 0.50
CA ASN A 78 -3.89 -5.64 0.17
C ASN A 78 -2.81 -4.79 -0.51
N ARG A 79 -3.21 -3.86 -1.39
CA ARG A 79 -2.28 -2.90 -2.01
C ARG A 79 -1.72 -1.91 -0.99
N ALA A 80 -2.51 -1.48 -0.02
CA ALA A 80 -2.05 -0.59 1.04
C ALA A 80 -1.00 -1.29 1.93
N ARG A 81 -1.21 -2.57 2.24
CA ARG A 81 -0.22 -3.39 2.96
C ARG A 81 1.06 -3.63 2.16
N ALA A 82 0.96 -3.81 0.84
CA ALA A 82 2.13 -3.93 -0.03
C ALA A 82 2.93 -2.62 -0.07
N ALA A 83 2.24 -1.49 -0.28
CA ALA A 83 2.83 -0.16 -0.19
C ALA A 83 3.53 0.09 1.15
N LEU A 84 2.89 -0.30 2.25
CA LEU A 84 3.46 -0.21 3.59
C LEU A 84 4.74 -1.06 3.72
N ALA A 85 4.72 -2.29 3.20
CA ALA A 85 5.88 -3.17 3.20
C ALA A 85 7.06 -2.55 2.44
N ASP A 86 6.81 -1.95 1.26
CA ASP A 86 7.86 -1.32 0.46
C ASP A 86 8.55 -0.14 1.19
N VAL A 87 7.75 0.73 1.82
CA VAL A 87 8.27 1.86 2.62
C VAL A 87 9.07 1.33 3.81
N PHE A 88 8.51 0.38 4.55
CA PHE A 88 9.12 -0.15 5.76
C PHE A 88 10.39 -0.96 5.47
N GLU A 89 10.42 -1.74 4.39
CA GLU A 89 11.63 -2.43 3.93
C GLU A 89 12.74 -1.44 3.55
N THR A 90 12.39 -0.34 2.90
CA THR A 90 13.36 0.70 2.53
C THR A 90 14.01 1.31 3.77
N TYR A 91 13.19 1.58 4.79
CA TYR A 91 13.66 2.03 6.09
C TYR A 91 14.61 1.01 6.75
N VAL A 92 14.22 -0.27 6.82
CA VAL A 92 15.06 -1.32 7.41
C VAL A 92 16.37 -1.52 6.64
N LYS A 93 16.36 -1.36 5.30
CA LYS A 93 17.58 -1.39 4.48
C LYS A 93 18.54 -0.25 4.83
N LYS A 94 18.03 0.98 5.04
CA LYS A 94 18.84 2.12 5.54
C LYS A 94 19.40 1.79 6.92
N LEU A 95 18.56 1.35 7.84
CA LEU A 95 18.93 0.97 9.21
C LEU A 95 20.05 -0.09 9.24
N TYR A 96 19.94 -1.14 8.42
CA TYR A 96 20.97 -2.17 8.32
C TYR A 96 22.29 -1.63 7.79
N LYS A 97 22.24 -0.74 6.79
CA LYS A 97 23.45 -0.10 6.25
C LYS A 97 24.15 0.75 7.32
N ASP A 98 23.41 1.55 8.07
CA ASP A 98 23.99 2.37 9.14
C ASP A 98 24.56 1.50 10.29
N TYR A 99 23.93 0.36 10.58
CA TYR A 99 24.50 -0.66 11.47
C TYR A 99 25.83 -1.20 10.95
N GLN A 100 25.94 -1.55 9.66
CA GLN A 100 27.21 -2.01 9.08
C GLN A 100 28.31 -0.96 9.18
N GLU A 101 27.99 0.31 8.90
CA GLU A 101 28.96 1.42 8.98
C GLU A 101 29.46 1.61 10.43
N SER A 102 28.55 1.56 11.41
CA SER A 102 28.93 1.65 12.83
C SER A 102 29.72 0.43 13.32
N ALA A 103 29.35 -0.79 12.92
CA ALA A 103 30.04 -2.03 13.31
C ALA A 103 31.46 -2.14 12.71
N THR A 104 31.66 -1.68 11.47
CA THR A 104 32.96 -1.76 10.76
C THR A 104 34.03 -0.85 11.36
N THR A 105 33.65 0.10 12.22
CA THR A 105 34.60 0.98 12.93
C THR A 105 35.36 0.24 14.06
N GLY A 106 34.98 -1.00 14.39
CA GLY A 106 35.55 -1.78 15.50
C GLY A 106 36.36 -3.04 15.14
N ASP A 107 35.96 -3.84 14.13
CA ASP A 107 36.69 -5.06 13.72
C ASP A 107 36.28 -5.55 12.31
N MET A 108 37.26 -5.99 11.49
CA MET A 108 37.03 -6.47 10.11
C MET A 108 36.58 -7.95 10.04
N SER A 109 36.40 -8.62 11.18
CA SER A 109 35.85 -9.98 11.28
C SER A 109 34.31 -10.06 11.14
N ALA A 110 33.64 -8.90 11.00
CA ALA A 110 32.19 -8.69 11.06
C ALA A 110 31.34 -9.27 9.90
N THR A 111 31.92 -9.92 8.89
CA THR A 111 31.18 -10.33 7.67
C THR A 111 30.14 -11.43 7.93
N SER A 112 30.43 -12.42 8.79
CA SER A 112 29.45 -13.46 9.14
C SER A 112 28.37 -12.95 10.09
N GLU A 113 28.75 -12.04 11.01
CA GLU A 113 27.81 -11.44 11.96
C GLU A 113 26.83 -10.48 11.27
N THR A 114 27.30 -9.71 10.28
CA THR A 114 26.43 -8.81 9.49
C THR A 114 25.39 -9.57 8.67
N GLN A 115 25.76 -10.66 8.00
CA GLN A 115 24.79 -11.52 7.29
C GLN A 115 23.72 -12.09 8.22
N TYR A 116 24.10 -12.50 9.43
CA TYR A 116 23.16 -12.97 10.43
C TYR A 116 22.20 -11.87 10.89
N VAL A 117 22.71 -10.66 11.13
CA VAL A 117 21.90 -9.48 11.47
C VAL A 117 20.93 -9.13 10.34
N GLU A 118 21.35 -9.19 9.08
CA GLU A 118 20.48 -8.96 7.93
C GLU A 118 19.27 -9.91 7.93
N GLN A 119 19.53 -11.21 8.14
CA GLN A 119 18.47 -12.22 8.17
C GLN A 119 17.54 -12.02 9.36
N ALA A 120 18.08 -11.68 10.53
CA ALA A 120 17.30 -11.34 11.72
C ALA A 120 16.40 -10.13 11.47
N LEU A 121 16.94 -9.05 10.89
CA LEU A 121 16.18 -7.85 10.55
C LEU A 121 15.05 -8.14 9.56
N LYS A 122 15.29 -8.96 8.53
CA LYS A 122 14.23 -9.41 7.60
C LYS A 122 13.13 -10.18 8.33
N ASN A 123 13.48 -11.06 9.26
CA ASN A 123 12.50 -11.82 10.04
C ASN A 123 11.66 -10.91 10.95
N ILE A 124 12.30 -9.97 11.65
CA ILE A 124 11.64 -8.97 12.51
C ILE A 124 10.73 -8.07 11.67
N THR A 125 11.17 -7.67 10.47
CA THR A 125 10.37 -6.88 9.53
C THR A 125 9.09 -7.61 9.16
N ASN A 126 9.21 -8.88 8.75
CA ASN A 126 8.06 -9.72 8.41
C ASN A 126 7.11 -9.93 9.61
N MET A 127 7.64 -10.11 10.81
CA MET A 127 6.83 -10.20 12.04
C MET A 127 6.10 -8.90 12.32
N SER A 128 6.77 -7.76 12.13
CA SER A 128 6.21 -6.44 12.37
C SER A 128 5.09 -6.13 11.36
N LEU A 129 5.29 -6.41 10.07
CA LEU A 129 4.28 -6.21 9.02
C LEU A 129 3.00 -7.04 9.25
N ARG A 130 3.07 -8.18 9.93
CA ARG A 130 1.86 -8.94 10.34
C ARG A 130 0.98 -8.18 11.33
N GLY A 131 1.57 -7.27 12.11
CA GLY A 131 0.85 -6.37 13.00
C GLY A 131 0.28 -5.13 12.31
N SER A 132 0.45 -4.98 11.00
CA SER A 132 -0.12 -3.83 10.29
C SER A 132 -1.65 -3.83 10.35
N THR A 133 -2.23 -2.65 10.51
CA THR A 133 -3.67 -2.43 10.60
C THR A 133 -4.16 -1.57 9.45
N ILE A 134 -5.41 -1.74 9.05
CA ILE A 134 -6.08 -0.77 8.17
C ILE A 134 -6.77 0.24 9.08
N VAL A 135 -6.42 1.51 8.92
CA VAL A 135 -6.87 2.59 9.82
C VAL A 135 -7.88 3.50 9.17
N ASP A 136 -7.96 3.55 7.84
CA ASP A 136 -8.93 4.37 7.13
C ASP A 136 -9.23 3.87 5.70
N HIS A 137 -10.36 4.31 5.16
CA HIS A 137 -10.81 4.10 3.79
C HIS A 137 -11.42 5.38 3.22
N TRP A 138 -11.11 5.68 1.96
CA TRP A 138 -11.79 6.75 1.22
C TRP A 138 -12.19 6.24 -0.16
N GLN A 139 -13.39 6.59 -0.62
CA GLN A 139 -13.86 6.19 -1.95
C GLN A 139 -14.10 7.43 -2.81
N ASN A 140 -13.45 7.47 -3.97
CA ASN A 140 -13.63 8.51 -4.95
C ASN A 140 -15.08 8.47 -5.48
N PRO A 141 -15.85 9.56 -5.29
CA PRO A 141 -17.27 9.59 -5.64
C PRO A 141 -17.53 9.56 -7.15
N ASN A 142 -16.54 9.90 -7.98
CA ASN A 142 -16.73 10.04 -9.43
C ASN A 142 -16.49 8.73 -10.19
N ASN A 143 -15.48 7.96 -9.79
CA ASN A 143 -15.07 6.74 -10.50
C ASN A 143 -15.20 5.46 -9.64
N GLY A 144 -15.57 5.60 -8.37
CA GLY A 144 -15.73 4.49 -7.43
C GLY A 144 -14.41 3.85 -6.98
N GLU A 145 -13.26 4.45 -7.27
CA GLU A 145 -11.96 4.00 -6.80
C GLU A 145 -11.89 4.07 -5.27
N MET A 146 -11.53 2.98 -4.63
CA MET A 146 -11.39 2.87 -3.18
C MET A 146 -9.92 2.91 -2.80
N PHE A 147 -9.58 3.81 -1.89
CA PHE A 147 -8.29 3.95 -1.24
C PHE A 147 -8.37 3.38 0.17
N SER A 148 -7.31 2.69 0.60
CA SER A 148 -7.12 2.19 1.95
C SER A 148 -5.81 2.70 2.51
N LEU A 149 -5.81 2.99 3.82
CA LEU A 149 -4.64 3.40 4.58
C LEU A 149 -4.22 2.27 5.53
N ALA A 150 -3.03 1.71 5.31
CA ALA A 150 -2.40 0.76 6.21
C ALA A 150 -1.39 1.48 7.11
N LYS A 151 -1.31 1.07 8.39
CA LYS A 151 -0.42 1.64 9.39
C LYS A 151 0.38 0.56 10.12
N ILE A 152 1.63 0.87 10.47
CA ILE A 152 2.40 0.17 11.50
C ILE A 152 3.17 1.17 12.38
N ASP A 153 3.07 1.02 13.69
CA ASP A 153 3.80 1.85 14.66
C ASP A 153 5.24 1.36 14.81
N LEU A 154 6.21 2.28 14.90
CA LEU A 154 7.62 1.94 15.14
C LEU A 154 7.81 1.18 16.45
N GLU A 155 7.01 1.48 17.47
CA GLU A 155 7.03 0.78 18.76
C GLU A 155 6.83 -0.74 18.59
N HIS A 156 5.98 -1.16 17.65
CA HIS A 156 5.75 -2.58 17.38
C HIS A 156 7.02 -3.25 16.83
N PHE A 157 7.77 -2.54 15.98
CA PHE A 157 9.06 -3.02 15.49
C PHE A 157 10.11 -3.11 16.61
N GLU A 158 10.27 -2.07 17.41
CA GLU A 158 11.22 -2.05 18.53
C GLU A 158 10.93 -3.16 19.56
N LYS A 159 9.64 -3.41 19.82
CA LYS A 159 9.19 -4.51 20.68
C LYS A 159 9.56 -5.86 20.09
N ASN A 160 9.30 -6.09 18.80
CA ASN A 160 9.65 -7.34 18.12
C ASN A 160 11.18 -7.55 18.11
N LEU A 161 11.95 -6.48 17.88
CA LEU A 161 13.42 -6.51 17.97
C LEU A 161 13.89 -6.88 19.37
N SER A 162 13.33 -6.26 20.40
CA SER A 162 13.67 -6.51 21.81
C SER A 162 13.40 -7.96 22.24
N GLN A 163 12.36 -8.57 21.66
CA GLN A 163 11.96 -9.96 21.94
C GLN A 163 12.70 -11.00 21.07
N TYR A 164 13.50 -10.57 20.10
CA TYR A 164 14.25 -11.45 19.22
C TYR A 164 15.54 -11.95 19.89
N ASN A 165 15.43 -13.05 20.64
CA ASN A 165 16.51 -13.62 21.46
C ASN A 165 17.72 -14.15 20.68
N ASP A 166 17.55 -14.35 19.39
CA ASP A 166 18.57 -14.78 18.43
C ASP A 166 19.67 -13.71 18.25
N LEU A 167 19.36 -12.43 18.44
CA LEU A 167 20.37 -11.36 18.47
C LEU A 167 20.97 -11.18 19.87
N SER A 168 22.24 -10.79 19.97
CA SER A 168 22.82 -10.41 21.26
C SER A 168 22.17 -9.12 21.78
N LYS A 169 22.18 -8.90 23.10
CA LYS A 169 21.64 -7.67 23.70
C LYS A 169 22.32 -6.42 23.12
N GLN A 170 23.64 -6.46 22.96
CA GLN A 170 24.41 -5.34 22.40
C GLN A 170 23.97 -4.99 20.97
N ILE A 171 23.78 -5.99 20.11
CA ILE A 171 23.31 -5.77 18.74
C ILE A 171 21.89 -5.21 18.72
N ARG A 172 20.99 -5.75 19.56
CA ARG A 172 19.62 -5.21 19.70
C ARG A 172 19.62 -3.75 20.13
N ASP A 173 20.43 -3.40 21.13
CA ASP A 173 20.52 -2.03 21.65
C ASP A 173 21.07 -1.08 20.57
N GLN A 174 22.10 -1.49 19.81
CA GLN A 174 22.67 -0.68 18.72
C GLN A 174 21.69 -0.47 17.55
N ILE A 175 20.97 -1.53 17.15
CA ILE A 175 19.94 -1.42 16.10
C ILE A 175 18.79 -0.51 16.59
N LYS A 176 18.42 -0.60 17.87
CA LYS A 176 17.38 0.26 18.44
C LYS A 176 17.79 1.73 18.43
N GLU A 177 18.99 2.05 18.88
CA GLU A 177 19.53 3.42 18.84
C GLU A 177 19.56 3.98 17.41
N GLN A 178 20.00 3.16 16.45
CA GLN A 178 20.04 3.58 15.05
C GLN A 178 18.63 3.73 14.44
N ALA A 179 17.65 2.96 14.90
CA ALA A 179 16.25 3.09 14.49
C ALA A 179 15.65 4.38 15.03
N GLU A 180 15.81 4.68 16.32
CA GLU A 180 15.35 5.94 16.93
C GLU A 180 15.95 7.14 16.18
N LYS A 181 17.28 7.14 15.99
CA LYS A 181 17.98 8.20 15.25
C LYS A 181 17.49 8.34 13.81
N SER A 182 17.39 7.22 13.07
CA SER A 182 16.93 7.23 11.68
C SER A 182 15.51 7.77 11.54
N PHE A 183 14.65 7.49 12.52
CA PHE A 183 13.28 7.97 12.52
C PHE A 183 13.21 9.46 12.83
N ASP A 184 13.93 9.93 13.85
CA ASP A 184 14.00 11.36 14.19
C ASP A 184 14.57 12.20 13.03
N GLU A 185 15.52 11.66 12.26
CA GLU A 185 16.02 12.28 11.02
C GLU A 185 14.94 12.38 9.94
N LEU A 186 14.13 11.34 9.76
CA LEU A 186 13.03 11.33 8.78
C LEU A 186 11.95 12.35 9.16
N ASP A 187 11.57 12.41 10.44
CA ASP A 187 10.60 13.39 10.95
C ASP A 187 11.10 14.82 10.71
N ALA A 188 12.37 15.10 11.02
CA ALA A 188 12.98 16.40 10.78
C ALA A 188 13.09 16.78 9.29
N GLU A 189 13.22 15.80 8.40
CA GLU A 189 13.17 16.02 6.94
C GLU A 189 11.73 16.31 6.47
N ILE A 190 10.74 15.60 7.00
CA ILE A 190 9.32 15.82 6.70
C ILE A 190 8.91 17.23 7.14
N ASP A 191 9.25 17.66 8.35
CA ASP A 191 8.95 19.00 8.86
C ASP A 191 9.49 20.10 7.94
N LYS A 192 10.74 19.94 7.47
CA LYS A 192 11.36 20.88 6.52
C LYS A 192 10.64 20.92 5.18
N MET A 193 10.16 19.77 4.68
CA MET A 193 9.40 19.70 3.43
C MET A 193 8.02 20.31 3.57
N GLU A 194 7.37 20.15 4.72
CA GLU A 194 6.05 20.73 5.03
C GLU A 194 6.13 22.22 5.43
N GLY A 195 7.33 22.76 5.65
CA GLY A 195 7.54 24.16 6.01
C GLY A 195 7.08 24.49 7.44
N ARG A 196 7.14 23.49 8.33
CA ARG A 196 6.80 23.59 9.76
C ARG A 196 8.00 23.96 10.62
#